data_AF-A0A0B4B469-F1
#
_entry.id   AF-A0A0B4B469-F1
#
_cell.length_a   1.000
_cell.length_b   1.000
_cell.length_c   1.000
_cell.angle_alpha   90.00
_cell.angle_beta   90.00
_cell.angle_gamma   90.00
#
_symmetry.space_group_name_H-M   'P 1'
#
loop_
_entity.id
_entity.type
_entity.pdbx_description
1 polymer ?
#
loop_
_entity_poly.entity_id
_entity_poly.type
_entity_poly.pdbx_seq_one_letter_code
_entity_poly.pdbx_strand_id
1 'polypeptide(L)'
;MDATQILLKVSSEVIGAPEEELEIDTPLPELGFDDDDYREVFARSAEEFGTDIEAIINSMPVYRFGRNDTILGSLEKLAAFSPRARDLLSKHTTCIELDTLRSMAQSLEAGRYVKSGIQSDPLHEPASRIAELTKASLFLAVATALPALNAWGPCNPICKDCFAPASVKFAEIAVYSYPAALFLMSLAYIPGLIELFDDRQKQRARDQRAETRR
;
A
#
# COMPACT_ATOMS: atom_id res chain seq x y z
N MET A 1 14.25 -5.54 -37.91
CA MET A 1 13.48 -6.24 -36.87
C MET A 1 12.55 -5.20 -36.29
N ASP A 2 11.26 -5.50 -36.15
CA ASP A 2 10.36 -4.57 -35.46
C ASP A 2 10.69 -4.56 -33.94
N ALA A 3 10.26 -3.53 -33.22
CA ALA A 3 10.59 -3.42 -31.79
C ALA A 3 9.96 -4.55 -30.95
N THR A 4 8.84 -5.10 -31.42
CA THR A 4 8.13 -6.20 -30.73
C THR A 4 8.95 -7.50 -30.78
N GLN A 5 9.53 -7.83 -31.94
CA GLN A 5 10.41 -8.98 -32.13
C GLN A 5 11.69 -8.86 -31.30
N ILE A 6 12.28 -7.67 -31.22
CA ILE A 6 13.44 -7.42 -30.35
C ILE A 6 13.06 -7.69 -28.90
N LEU A 7 11.94 -7.11 -28.43
CA LEU A 7 11.50 -7.30 -27.06
C LEU A 7 11.20 -8.76 -26.74
N LEU A 8 10.44 -9.47 -27.57
CA LEU A 8 10.12 -10.89 -27.33
C LEU A 8 11.38 -11.75 -27.21
N LYS A 9 12.34 -11.57 -28.13
CA LYS A 9 13.62 -12.27 -28.11
C LYS A 9 14.41 -11.95 -26.83
N VAL A 10 14.60 -10.66 -26.52
CA VAL A 10 15.37 -10.23 -25.35
C VAL A 10 14.69 -10.68 -24.05
N SER A 11 13.37 -10.54 -23.95
CA SER A 11 12.56 -11.02 -22.85
C SER A 11 12.72 -12.53 -22.64
N SER A 12 12.61 -13.31 -23.72
CA SER A 12 12.78 -14.77 -23.68
C SER A 12 14.17 -15.16 -23.15
N GLU A 13 15.22 -14.46 -23.56
CA GLU A 13 16.58 -14.68 -23.09
C GLU A 13 16.78 -14.33 -21.61
N VAL A 14 16.19 -13.22 -21.14
CA VAL A 14 16.36 -12.73 -19.76
C VAL A 14 15.58 -13.59 -18.77
N ILE A 15 14.28 -13.80 -19.00
CA ILE A 15 13.42 -14.53 -18.04
C ILE A 15 13.49 -16.05 -18.24
N GLY A 16 14.14 -16.51 -19.31
CA GLY A 16 14.31 -17.94 -19.62
C GLY A 16 13.03 -18.65 -20.05
N ALA A 17 12.02 -17.91 -20.53
CA ALA A 17 10.76 -18.46 -21.02
C ALA A 17 10.73 -18.49 -22.57
N PRO A 18 10.08 -19.46 -23.21
CA PRO A 18 9.90 -19.48 -24.66
C PRO A 18 9.13 -18.26 -25.17
N GLU A 19 9.48 -17.73 -26.35
CA GLU A 19 8.77 -16.59 -26.96
C GLU A 19 7.26 -16.83 -27.13
N GLU A 20 6.83 -18.09 -27.34
CA GLU A 20 5.41 -18.41 -27.49
C GLU A 20 4.60 -18.29 -26.19
N GLU A 21 5.26 -18.28 -25.04
CA GLU A 21 4.63 -18.12 -23.72
C GLU A 21 4.54 -16.64 -23.30
N LEU A 22 5.17 -15.73 -24.06
CA LEU A 22 5.19 -14.30 -23.79
C LEU A 22 4.03 -13.57 -24.47
N GLU A 23 2.90 -13.48 -23.77
CA GLU A 23 1.75 -12.71 -24.25
C GLU A 23 2.04 -11.21 -24.18
N ILE A 24 2.13 -10.56 -25.34
CA ILE A 24 2.57 -9.15 -25.45
C ILE A 24 1.65 -8.11 -24.80
N ASP A 25 0.39 -8.47 -24.56
CA ASP A 25 -0.62 -7.61 -23.93
C ASP A 25 -0.77 -7.86 -22.43
N THR A 26 -0.09 -8.88 -21.91
CA THR A 26 -0.15 -9.26 -20.50
C THR A 26 0.79 -8.38 -19.68
N PRO A 27 0.37 -7.91 -18.48
CA PRO A 27 1.23 -7.13 -17.59
C PRO A 27 2.53 -7.87 -17.27
N LEU A 28 3.66 -7.15 -17.29
CA LEU A 28 4.98 -7.76 -17.05
C LEU A 28 5.06 -8.54 -15.72
N PRO A 29 4.50 -8.06 -14.58
CA PRO A 29 4.52 -8.84 -13.34
C PRO A 29 3.77 -10.17 -13.44
N GLU A 30 2.74 -10.27 -14.28
CA GLU A 30 2.00 -11.53 -14.51
C GLU A 30 2.78 -12.51 -15.38
N LEU A 31 3.72 -12.00 -16.20
CA LEU A 31 4.69 -12.80 -16.96
C LEU A 31 5.91 -13.21 -16.11
N GLY A 32 5.94 -12.83 -14.83
CA GLY A 32 7.02 -13.19 -13.90
C GLY A 32 8.23 -12.28 -13.92
N PHE A 33 8.14 -11.10 -14.56
CA PHE A 33 9.21 -10.11 -14.51
C PHE A 33 9.31 -9.48 -13.13
N ASP A 34 10.53 -9.41 -12.60
CA ASP A 34 10.85 -8.51 -11.52
C ASP A 34 11.42 -7.17 -12.01
N ASP A 35 11.77 -6.28 -11.07
CA ASP A 35 12.32 -4.95 -11.38
C ASP A 35 13.67 -5.02 -12.09
N ASP A 36 14.47 -6.05 -11.84
CA ASP A 36 15.80 -6.22 -12.45
C ASP A 36 15.65 -6.77 -13.86
N ASP A 37 14.77 -7.76 -14.07
CA ASP A 37 14.39 -8.27 -15.39
C ASP A 37 13.87 -7.15 -16.29
N TYR A 38 12.96 -6.32 -15.76
CA TYR A 38 12.41 -5.17 -16.47
C TYR A 38 13.52 -4.23 -16.96
N ARG A 39 14.46 -3.87 -16.07
CA ARG A 39 15.55 -2.95 -16.40
C ARG A 39 16.48 -3.55 -17.44
N GLU A 40 16.84 -4.82 -17.29
CA GLU A 40 17.72 -5.51 -18.23
C GLU A 40 17.08 -5.61 -19.61
N VAL A 41 15.85 -6.11 -19.70
CA VAL A 41 15.12 -6.24 -20.97
C VAL A 41 15.00 -4.89 -21.64
N PHE A 42 14.60 -3.85 -20.89
CA PHE A 42 14.38 -2.56 -21.50
C PHE A 42 15.66 -1.91 -22.01
N ALA A 43 16.76 -2.00 -21.24
CA ALA A 43 18.06 -1.49 -21.64
C ALA A 43 18.60 -2.21 -22.88
N ARG A 44 18.57 -3.55 -22.88
CA ARG A 44 19.08 -4.36 -24.00
C ARG A 44 18.24 -4.17 -25.27
N SER A 45 16.91 -4.10 -25.15
CA SER A 45 16.04 -3.83 -26.30
C SER A 45 16.22 -2.42 -26.85
N ALA A 46 16.45 -1.42 -25.99
CA ALA A 46 16.75 -0.05 -26.43
C ALA A 46 18.09 0.04 -27.17
N GLU A 47 19.13 -0.67 -26.68
CA GLU A 47 20.42 -0.77 -27.35
C GLU A 47 20.29 -1.46 -28.72
N GLU A 48 19.61 -2.61 -28.79
CA GLU A 48 19.44 -3.37 -30.03
C GLU A 48 18.56 -2.62 -31.06
N PHE A 49 17.56 -1.87 -30.60
CA PHE A 49 16.71 -1.04 -31.47
C PHE A 49 17.36 0.31 -31.85
N GLY A 50 18.40 0.74 -31.12
CA GLY A 50 19.10 2.00 -31.35
C GLY A 50 18.34 3.23 -30.84
N THR A 51 17.61 3.10 -29.73
CA THR A 51 16.84 4.18 -29.11
C THR A 51 17.45 4.64 -27.80
N ASP A 52 17.39 5.95 -27.53
CA ASP A 52 17.84 6.53 -26.28
C ASP A 52 16.87 6.19 -25.14
N ILE A 53 17.29 5.25 -24.28
CA ILE A 53 16.49 4.83 -23.12
C ILE A 53 16.31 5.97 -22.11
N GLU A 54 17.26 6.90 -21.98
CA GLU A 54 17.12 8.01 -21.04
C GLU A 54 15.96 8.94 -21.44
N ALA A 55 15.79 9.18 -22.74
CA ALA A 55 14.65 9.95 -23.25
C ALA A 55 13.31 9.29 -22.90
N ILE A 56 13.23 7.96 -22.96
CA ILE A 56 12.03 7.22 -22.59
C ILE A 56 11.78 7.32 -21.08
N ILE A 57 12.77 6.99 -20.25
CA ILE A 57 12.66 7.04 -18.78
C ILE A 57 12.27 8.44 -18.31
N ASN A 58 12.88 9.49 -18.85
CA ASN A 58 12.60 10.87 -18.48
C ASN A 58 11.19 11.34 -18.86
N SER A 59 10.51 10.61 -19.75
CA SER A 59 9.12 10.89 -20.14
C SER A 59 8.08 10.05 -19.41
N MET A 60 8.51 9.12 -18.54
CA MET A 60 7.62 8.31 -17.72
C MET A 60 6.84 9.17 -16.71
N PRO A 61 5.59 8.81 -16.39
CA PRO A 61 4.83 9.50 -15.37
C PRO A 61 5.48 9.30 -13.99
N VAL A 62 5.71 10.41 -13.29
CA VAL A 62 6.12 10.36 -11.88
C VAL A 62 4.89 10.17 -11.01
N TYR A 63 4.71 8.96 -10.47
CA TYR A 63 3.66 8.68 -9.48
C TYR A 63 3.96 9.44 -8.19
N ARG A 64 3.17 10.49 -7.93
CA ARG A 64 3.25 11.23 -6.66
C ARG A 64 2.15 10.73 -5.74
N PHE A 65 2.55 10.19 -4.60
CA PHE A 65 1.63 9.91 -3.52
C PHE A 65 0.98 11.21 -3.06
N GLY A 66 -0.34 11.34 -3.22
CA GLY A 66 -1.08 12.54 -2.85
C GLY A 66 -1.12 12.78 -1.33
N ARG A 67 -0.86 11.73 -0.55
CA ARG A 67 -0.75 11.71 0.91
C ARG A 67 0.31 10.71 1.34
N ASN A 68 0.84 10.91 2.55
CA ASN A 68 1.76 9.96 3.17
C ASN A 68 1.05 8.61 3.38
N ASP A 69 1.77 7.52 3.13
CA ASP A 69 1.35 6.13 3.37
C ASP A 69 0.73 5.90 4.75
N THR A 70 1.27 6.54 5.81
CA THR A 70 0.69 6.46 7.16
C THR A 70 -0.75 7.01 7.23
N ILE A 71 -1.04 8.07 6.46
CA ILE A 71 -2.40 8.64 6.38
C ILE A 71 -3.30 7.70 5.60
N LEU A 72 -2.81 7.17 4.47
CA LEU A 72 -3.57 6.24 3.63
C LEU A 72 -3.90 4.95 4.38
N GLY A 73 -2.93 4.32 5.04
CA GLY A 73 -3.16 3.14 5.89
C GLY A 73 -4.04 3.42 7.11
N SER A 74 -4.09 4.66 7.60
CA SER A 74 -5.04 5.07 8.63
C SER A 74 -6.46 5.24 8.08
N LEU A 75 -6.60 5.87 6.91
CA LEU A 75 -7.88 6.00 6.19
C LEU A 75 -8.42 4.64 5.75
N GLU A 76 -7.57 3.70 5.36
CA GLU A 76 -7.90 2.31 5.03
C GLU A 76 -8.69 1.63 6.15
N LYS A 77 -8.18 1.73 7.38
CA LYS A 77 -8.81 1.19 8.59
C LYS A 77 -10.11 1.92 8.91
N LEU A 78 -10.11 3.26 8.79
CA LEU A 78 -11.31 4.07 9.04
C LEU A 78 -12.40 3.86 7.98
N ALA A 79 -12.04 3.50 6.74
CA ALA A 79 -12.96 3.25 5.63
C ALA A 79 -13.86 2.03 5.85
N ALA A 80 -13.48 1.15 6.80
CA ALA A 80 -14.36 0.11 7.32
C ALA A 80 -15.60 0.69 8.01
N PHE A 81 -15.44 1.80 8.74
CA PHE A 81 -16.47 2.37 9.62
C PHE A 81 -17.04 3.71 9.12
N SER A 82 -16.34 4.41 8.23
CA SER A 82 -16.70 5.74 7.76
C SER A 82 -16.76 5.81 6.23
N PRO A 83 -17.96 6.04 5.63
CA PRO A 83 -18.09 6.26 4.18
C PRO A 83 -17.25 7.44 3.69
N ARG A 84 -17.08 8.47 4.53
CA ARG A 84 -16.25 9.64 4.20
C ARG A 84 -14.76 9.29 4.14
N ALA A 85 -14.29 8.41 5.02
CA ALA A 85 -12.91 7.91 4.95
C ALA A 85 -12.68 7.10 3.68
N ARG A 86 -13.67 6.30 3.27
CA ARG A 86 -13.64 5.58 1.99
C ARG A 86 -13.55 6.51 0.79
N ASP A 87 -14.35 7.58 0.76
CA ASP A 87 -14.31 8.58 -0.31
C ASP A 87 -12.98 9.36 -0.34
N LEU A 88 -12.40 9.68 0.82
CA LEU A 88 -11.07 10.28 0.88
C LEU A 88 -9.97 9.32 0.43
N LEU A 89 -10.07 8.05 0.82
CA LEU A 89 -9.13 7.01 0.40
C LEU A 89 -9.16 6.83 -1.13
N SER A 90 -10.34 6.72 -1.74
CA SER A 90 -10.44 6.56 -3.20
C SER A 90 -9.91 7.76 -3.98
N LYS A 91 -9.95 8.97 -3.41
CA LYS A 91 -9.40 10.19 -4.02
C LYS A 91 -7.88 10.29 -3.95
N HIS A 92 -7.27 9.58 -3.01
CA HIS A 92 -5.84 9.71 -2.68
C HIS A 92 -5.03 8.42 -2.86
N THR A 93 -5.70 7.29 -3.02
CA THR A 93 -5.08 6.04 -3.44
C THR A 93 -4.51 6.19 -4.85
N THR A 94 -3.40 5.52 -5.11
CA THR A 94 -2.72 5.55 -6.40
C THR A 94 -2.89 4.19 -7.05
N CYS A 95 -3.24 4.19 -8.34
CA CYS A 95 -3.06 3.04 -9.22
C CYS A 95 -1.82 3.30 -10.08
N ILE A 96 -0.96 2.30 -10.19
CA ILE A 96 0.28 2.38 -10.98
C ILE A 96 -0.04 1.84 -12.37
N GLU A 97 0.46 2.47 -13.43
CA GLU A 97 0.37 1.90 -14.78
C GLU A 97 1.22 0.63 -14.83
N LEU A 98 0.65 -0.46 -15.32
CA LEU A 98 1.37 -1.71 -15.53
C LEU A 98 1.86 -1.77 -16.97
N ASP A 99 3.16 -1.79 -17.18
CA ASP A 99 3.73 -1.92 -18.52
C ASP A 99 3.47 -3.32 -19.10
N THR A 100 3.41 -3.41 -20.42
CA THR A 100 3.32 -4.65 -21.21
C THR A 100 4.44 -4.67 -22.24
N LEU A 101 4.78 -5.83 -22.80
CA LEU A 101 5.77 -5.89 -23.88
C LEU A 101 5.34 -5.03 -25.09
N ARG A 102 4.03 -4.95 -25.38
CA ARG A 102 3.51 -4.04 -26.40
C ARG A 102 3.76 -2.57 -26.06
N SER A 103 3.49 -2.13 -24.83
CA SER A 103 3.71 -0.72 -24.46
C SER A 103 5.20 -0.37 -24.44
N MET A 104 6.07 -1.30 -24.06
CA MET A 104 7.52 -1.15 -24.18
C MET A 104 7.94 -1.03 -25.65
N ALA A 105 7.41 -1.88 -26.54
CA ALA A 105 7.73 -1.84 -27.97
C ALA A 105 7.32 -0.50 -28.59
N GLN A 106 6.11 -0.03 -28.28
CA GLN A 106 5.63 1.28 -28.70
C GLN A 106 6.48 2.42 -28.13
N SER A 107 6.99 2.27 -26.91
CA SER A 107 7.87 3.26 -26.30
C SER A 107 9.23 3.36 -27.01
N LEU A 108 9.79 2.21 -27.40
CA LEU A 108 11.00 2.13 -28.23
C LEU A 108 10.76 2.79 -29.59
N GLU A 109 9.68 2.43 -30.29
CA GLU A 109 9.35 3.00 -31.60
C GLU A 109 9.11 4.52 -31.55
N ALA A 110 8.50 5.01 -30.47
CA ALA A 110 8.18 6.41 -30.31
C ALA A 110 9.35 7.25 -29.75
N GLY A 111 10.40 6.61 -29.21
CA GLY A 111 11.48 7.29 -28.48
C GLY A 111 11.01 8.04 -27.22
N ARG A 112 9.84 7.68 -26.67
CA ARG A 112 9.24 8.24 -25.47
C ARG A 112 8.30 7.22 -24.85
N TYR A 113 7.99 7.37 -23.57
CA TYR A 113 7.09 6.48 -22.86
C TYR A 113 5.68 6.50 -23.46
N VAL A 114 5.18 5.30 -23.76
CA VAL A 114 3.82 5.04 -24.22
C VAL A 114 3.15 4.12 -23.20
N LYS A 115 2.00 4.57 -22.70
CA LYS A 115 1.20 3.87 -21.69
C LYS A 115 0.56 2.61 -22.27
N SER A 116 0.45 1.57 -21.46
CA SER A 116 -0.28 0.34 -21.80
C SER A 116 -1.81 0.52 -21.76
N GLY A 117 -2.31 1.47 -20.97
CA GLY A 117 -3.72 1.63 -20.62
C GLY A 117 -4.17 0.70 -19.49
N ILE A 118 -3.29 -0.12 -18.94
CA ILE A 118 -3.57 -1.06 -17.85
C ILE A 118 -3.10 -0.47 -16.54
N GLN A 119 -3.94 -0.54 -15.52
CA GLN A 119 -3.64 -0.03 -14.19
C GLN A 119 -3.64 -1.17 -13.17
N SER A 120 -2.76 -1.06 -12.19
CA SER A 120 -2.74 -1.93 -11.02
C SER A 120 -4.00 -1.74 -10.20
N ASP A 121 -4.27 -2.72 -9.34
CA ASP A 121 -5.18 -2.52 -8.23
C ASP A 121 -4.73 -1.32 -7.37
N PRO A 122 -5.66 -0.65 -6.69
CA PRO A 122 -5.33 0.44 -5.79
C PRO A 122 -4.37 -0.05 -4.70
N LEU A 123 -3.29 0.70 -4.44
CA LEU A 123 -2.34 0.34 -3.37
C LEU A 123 -2.99 0.24 -1.99
N HIS A 124 -4.05 1.00 -1.75
CA HIS A 124 -4.85 0.93 -0.54
C HIS A 124 -6.31 0.68 -0.86
N GLU A 125 -6.84 -0.44 -0.35
CA GLU A 125 -8.23 -0.82 -0.45
C GLU A 125 -8.95 -0.73 0.91
N PRO A 126 -10.22 -0.31 0.95
CA PRO A 126 -10.97 -0.23 2.21
C PRO A 126 -10.95 -1.57 2.96
N ALA A 127 -10.41 -1.56 4.19
CA ALA A 127 -10.41 -2.74 5.02
C ALA A 127 -11.85 -3.20 5.34
N SER A 128 -12.06 -4.52 5.40
CA SER A 128 -13.35 -5.04 5.81
C SER A 128 -13.59 -4.77 7.29
N ARG A 129 -14.85 -4.51 7.67
CA ARG A 129 -15.23 -4.30 9.08
C ARG A 129 -14.83 -5.48 9.97
N ILE A 130 -14.99 -6.69 9.47
CA ILE A 130 -14.66 -7.92 10.22
C ILE A 130 -13.14 -7.99 10.43
N ALA A 131 -12.34 -7.71 9.40
CA ALA A 131 -10.88 -7.68 9.53
C ALA A 131 -10.42 -6.65 10.57
N GLU A 132 -10.94 -5.42 10.54
CA GLU A 132 -10.54 -4.39 11.50
C GLU A 132 -10.98 -4.70 12.94
N LEU A 133 -12.20 -5.22 13.12
CA LEU A 133 -12.65 -5.69 14.44
C LEU A 133 -11.81 -6.86 14.95
N THR A 134 -11.38 -7.75 14.06
CA THR A 134 -10.52 -8.89 14.41
C THR A 134 -9.13 -8.41 14.83
N LYS A 135 -8.53 -7.48 14.10
CA LYS A 135 -7.26 -6.84 14.47
C LYS A 135 -7.37 -6.18 15.85
N ALA A 136 -8.40 -5.36 16.07
CA ALA A 136 -8.63 -4.72 17.36
C ALA A 136 -8.82 -5.73 18.51
N SER A 137 -9.57 -6.80 18.26
CA SER A 137 -9.79 -7.88 19.23
C SER A 137 -8.50 -8.62 19.55
N LEU A 138 -7.64 -8.86 18.56
CA LEU A 138 -6.33 -9.47 18.75
C LEU A 138 -5.41 -8.60 19.61
N PHE A 139 -5.39 -7.28 19.38
CA PHE A 139 -4.64 -6.35 20.22
C PHE A 139 -5.12 -6.38 21.69
N LEU A 140 -6.43 -6.38 21.93
CA LEU A 140 -7.00 -6.50 23.27
C LEU A 140 -6.73 -7.87 23.90
N ALA A 141 -6.76 -8.94 23.11
CA ALA A 141 -6.42 -10.28 23.57
C ALA A 141 -4.97 -10.35 24.02
N VAL A 142 -4.02 -9.81 23.24
CA VAL A 142 -2.60 -9.73 23.63
C VAL A 142 -2.41 -8.86 24.87
N ALA A 143 -3.10 -7.72 24.96
CA ALA A 143 -3.06 -6.83 26.11
C ALA A 143 -3.61 -7.49 27.39
N THR A 144 -4.48 -8.50 27.25
CA THR A 144 -5.04 -9.30 28.35
C THR A 144 -4.20 -10.53 28.64
N ALA A 145 -3.57 -11.14 27.63
CA ALA A 145 -2.77 -12.34 27.76
C ALA A 145 -1.53 -12.10 28.62
N LEU A 146 -0.86 -10.95 28.47
CA LEU A 146 0.31 -10.61 29.29
C LEU A 146 -0.01 -10.54 30.81
N PRO A 147 -1.04 -9.78 31.25
CA PRO A 147 -1.53 -9.85 32.63
C PRO A 147 -1.96 -11.25 33.07
N ALA A 148 -2.62 -12.02 32.20
CA ALA A 148 -3.08 -13.36 32.53
C ALA A 148 -1.93 -14.34 32.76
N LEU A 149 -0.91 -14.33 31.90
CA LEU A 149 0.30 -15.12 32.08
C LEU A 149 1.03 -14.73 33.36
N ASN A 150 1.00 -13.46 33.76
CA ASN A 150 1.57 -13.03 35.04
C ASN A 150 0.74 -13.49 36.25
N ALA A 151 -0.59 -13.50 36.13
CA ALA A 151 -1.49 -13.83 37.21
C ALA A 151 -1.59 -15.33 37.51
N TRP A 152 -1.55 -16.16 36.46
CA TRP A 152 -1.75 -17.62 36.54
C TRP A 152 -0.53 -18.44 36.12
N GLY A 153 0.55 -17.80 35.65
CA GLY A 153 1.79 -18.46 35.31
C GLY A 153 2.72 -18.70 36.51
N PRO A 154 3.90 -19.30 36.28
CA PRO A 154 4.91 -19.47 37.32
C PRO A 154 5.37 -18.12 37.87
N CYS A 155 5.77 -18.08 39.15
CA CYS A 155 6.38 -16.91 39.77
C CYS A 155 7.56 -16.43 38.90
N ASN A 156 7.51 -15.16 38.50
CA ASN A 156 8.47 -14.52 37.61
C ASN A 156 9.04 -13.26 38.31
N PRO A 157 10.20 -12.74 37.87
CA PRO A 157 10.85 -11.60 38.51
C PRO A 157 10.10 -10.27 38.35
N ILE A 158 9.03 -10.22 37.55
CA ILE A 158 8.18 -9.05 37.34
C ILE A 158 7.11 -8.97 38.44
N CYS A 159 6.80 -10.10 39.09
CA CYS A 159 5.82 -10.19 40.16
C CYS A 159 6.39 -9.64 41.48
N LYS A 160 5.84 -8.53 41.98
CA LYS A 160 6.29 -7.93 43.25
C LYS A 160 5.95 -8.79 44.47
N ASP A 161 4.86 -9.55 44.41
CA ASP A 161 4.44 -10.44 45.48
C ASP A 161 3.93 -11.78 44.91
N CYS A 162 4.77 -12.81 44.97
CA CYS A 162 4.43 -14.13 44.45
C CYS A 162 3.31 -14.84 45.24
N PHE A 163 2.93 -14.35 46.43
CA PHE A 163 1.84 -14.92 47.23
C PHE A 163 0.52 -14.16 47.07
N ALA A 164 0.51 -13.06 46.33
CA ALA A 164 -0.71 -12.30 46.08
C ALA A 164 -1.76 -13.11 45.29
N PRO A 165 -3.06 -12.86 45.50
CA PRO A 165 -4.14 -13.43 44.69
C PRO A 165 -3.97 -13.10 43.20
N ALA A 166 -4.40 -14.01 42.32
CA ALA A 166 -4.31 -13.85 40.87
C ALA A 166 -4.95 -12.54 40.37
N SER A 167 -6.05 -12.10 40.98
CA SER A 167 -6.71 -10.83 40.65
C SER A 167 -5.81 -9.60 40.89
N VAL A 168 -5.00 -9.62 41.95
CA VAL A 168 -4.06 -8.53 42.28
C VAL A 168 -2.90 -8.52 41.29
N LYS A 169 -2.34 -9.69 40.98
CA LYS A 169 -1.26 -9.85 39.98
C LYS A 169 -1.69 -9.48 38.57
N PHE A 170 -2.95 -9.76 38.22
CA PHE A 170 -3.54 -9.36 36.95
C PHE A 170 -3.67 -7.83 36.86
N ALA A 171 -4.28 -7.21 37.89
CA ALA A 171 -4.51 -5.78 37.92
C ALA A 171 -3.20 -4.96 37.84
N GLU A 172 -2.13 -5.45 38.46
CA GLU A 172 -0.82 -4.80 38.46
C GLU A 172 -0.24 -4.63 37.05
N ILE A 173 -0.42 -5.60 36.15
CA ILE A 173 0.09 -5.51 34.77
C ILE A 173 -0.96 -4.90 33.84
N ALA A 174 -2.25 -5.19 34.08
CA ALA A 174 -3.36 -4.70 33.27
C ALA A 174 -3.42 -3.16 33.22
N VAL A 175 -3.06 -2.48 34.32
CA VAL A 175 -3.02 -1.01 34.38
C VAL A 175 -2.02 -0.39 33.40
N TYR A 176 -1.01 -1.14 32.96
CA TYR A 176 -0.04 -0.69 31.96
C TYR A 176 -0.36 -1.24 30.56
N SER A 177 -0.74 -2.51 30.46
CA SER A 177 -0.97 -3.15 29.17
C SER A 177 -2.19 -2.61 28.44
N TYR A 178 -3.28 -2.28 29.15
CA TYR A 178 -4.48 -1.73 28.51
C TYR A 178 -4.29 -0.31 27.97
N PRO A 179 -3.73 0.67 28.72
CA PRO A 179 -3.42 1.98 28.15
C PRO A 179 -2.41 1.91 27.01
N ALA A 180 -1.39 1.05 27.10
CA ALA A 180 -0.43 0.85 26.01
C ALA A 180 -1.11 0.35 24.73
N ALA A 181 -2.01 -0.64 24.85
CA ALA A 181 -2.77 -1.16 23.72
C ALA A 181 -3.71 -0.09 23.12
N LEU A 182 -4.42 0.67 23.95
CA LEU A 182 -5.25 1.79 23.50
C LEU A 182 -4.43 2.87 22.79
N PHE A 183 -3.25 3.20 23.30
CA PHE A 183 -2.33 4.16 22.69
C PHE A 183 -1.84 3.69 21.32
N LEU A 184 -1.38 2.44 21.21
CA LEU A 184 -0.94 1.85 19.94
C LEU A 184 -2.06 1.78 18.90
N MET A 185 -3.26 1.38 19.33
CA MET A 185 -4.43 1.44 18.45
C MET A 185 -4.70 2.89 18.01
N SER A 186 -4.67 3.85 18.92
CA SER A 186 -4.91 5.25 18.60
C SER A 186 -3.91 5.79 17.56
N LEU A 187 -2.62 5.47 17.67
CA LEU A 187 -1.62 5.86 16.67
C LEU A 187 -1.94 5.36 15.26
N ALA A 188 -2.61 4.22 15.12
CA ALA A 188 -3.03 3.69 13.82
C ALA A 188 -4.23 4.45 13.20
N TYR A 189 -5.08 5.09 14.00
CA TYR A 189 -6.31 5.75 13.53
C TYR A 189 -6.22 7.29 13.52
N ILE A 190 -5.36 7.89 14.36
CA ILE A 190 -5.26 9.35 14.51
C ILE A 190 -4.92 10.06 13.20
N PRO A 191 -3.94 9.63 12.39
CA PRO A 191 -3.59 10.35 11.16
C PRO A 191 -4.77 10.49 10.19
N GLY A 192 -5.54 9.42 9.97
CA GLY A 192 -6.73 9.45 9.13
C GLY A 192 -7.89 10.23 9.74
N LEU A 193 -8.03 10.24 11.07
CA LEU A 193 -9.00 11.08 11.77
C LEU A 193 -8.70 12.56 11.57
N ILE A 194 -7.43 12.97 11.69
CA ILE A 194 -6.99 14.35 11.43
C ILE A 194 -7.34 14.74 9.99
N GLU A 195 -7.05 13.89 9.00
CA GLU A 195 -7.37 14.17 7.60
C GLU A 195 -8.90 14.33 7.37
N LEU A 196 -9.72 13.49 8.03
CA LEU A 196 -11.18 13.63 7.98
C LEU A 196 -11.68 14.95 8.56
N PHE A 197 -11.07 15.42 9.66
CA PHE A 197 -11.41 16.71 10.26
C PHE A 197 -11.03 17.86 9.32
N ASP A 198 -9.83 17.81 8.74
CA ASP A 198 -9.33 18.84 7.83
C ASP A 198 -10.18 18.93 6.55
N ASP A 199 -10.54 17.79 5.95
CA ASP A 199 -11.44 17.75 4.79
C ASP A 199 -12.81 18.35 5.13
N ARG A 200 -13.33 18.11 6.33
CA ARG A 200 -14.59 18.69 6.80
C ARG A 200 -14.53 20.20 6.93
N GLN A 201 -13.42 20.73 7.47
CA GLN A 201 -13.22 22.18 7.55
C GLN A 201 -13.11 22.82 6.15
N LYS A 202 -12.37 22.17 5.24
CA LYS A 202 -12.21 22.65 3.85
C LYS A 202 -13.54 22.67 3.10
N GLN A 203 -14.39 21.65 3.25
CA GLN A 203 -15.72 21.63 2.64
C GLN A 203 -16.60 22.77 3.16
N ARG A 204 -16.69 22.95 4.49
CA ARG A 204 -17.44 24.07 5.08
C ARG A 204 -16.99 25.43 4.57
N ALA A 205 -15.68 25.64 4.44
CA ALA A 205 -15.13 26.88 3.90
C ALA A 205 -15.47 27.09 2.41
N ARG A 206 -15.58 26.01 1.62
CA ARG A 206 -16.02 26.09 0.21
C ARG A 206 -17.50 26.43 0.10
N ASP A 207 -18.33 25.82 0.94
CA ASP A 207 -19.78 26.05 0.95
C ASP A 207 -20.10 27.51 1.33
N GLN A 208 -19.46 28.05 2.37
CA GLN A 208 -19.62 29.46 2.77
C GLN A 208 -19.22 30.45 1.67
N ARG A 209 -18.13 30.15 0.93
CA ARG A 209 -17.70 30.97 -0.21
C ARG A 209 -18.67 30.90 -1.38
N ALA A 210 -19.34 29.77 -1.59
CA ALA A 210 -20.33 29.61 -2.64
C ALA A 210 -21.62 30.39 -2.31
N GLU A 211 -22.02 30.42 -1.04
CA GLU A 211 -23.17 31.23 -0.57
C GLU A 211 -22.91 32.73 -0.69
N THR A 212 -21.71 33.21 -0.38
CA THR A 212 -21.38 34.66 -0.47
C THR A 212 -21.34 35.17 -1.93
N ARG A 213 -21.29 34.27 -2.92
CA ARG A 213 -21.26 34.62 -4.35
C ARG A 213 -22.65 34.62 -5.00
N ARG A 214 -23.68 34.21 -4.28
CA ARG A 214 -25.08 34.23 -4.72
C ARG A 214 -25.76 35.50 -4.23
#